data_AF-A0A971RN73-F1
#
_entry.id   AF-A0A971RN73-F1
#
_cell.length_a   1.000
_cell.length_b   1.000
_cell.length_c   1.000
_cell.angle_alpha   90.00
_cell.angle_beta   90.00
_cell.angle_gamma   90.00
#
_symmetry.space_group_name_H-M   'P 1'
#
loop_
_entity.id
_entity.type
_entity.pdbx_description
1 polymer ?
#
loop_
_entity_poly.entity_id
_entity_poly.type
_entity_poly.pdbx_seq_one_letter_code
_entity_poly.pdbx_strand_id
1 'polypeptide(L)'
;STIQRLKEQSEQTYSQLREMVRQMLERQGLTFQDLKGFDGEIVVDEQTRAEAAAAIADGGPLSAEAVSDNIVEFAKALSGGDKSKLETLRSAIDKGFEAAEKIFGGSLPEISYKTRELINQKLDAWANEE
;
A
#
# COMPACT_ATOMS: atom_id res chain seq x y z
N SER A 1 -13.99 -9.14 12.85
CA SER A 1 -13.34 -8.09 13.66
C SER A 1 -12.90 -6.96 12.73
N THR A 2 -12.63 -5.76 13.27
CA THR A 2 -12.11 -4.62 12.47
C THR A 2 -10.85 -5.00 11.68
N ILE A 3 -9.94 -5.76 12.33
CA ILE A 3 -8.72 -6.30 11.71
C ILE A 3 -9.03 -7.14 10.46
N GLN A 4 -10.04 -8.02 10.52
CA GLN A 4 -10.40 -8.87 9.40
C GLN A 4 -10.93 -8.04 8.21
N ARG A 5 -11.79 -7.05 8.47
CA ARG A 5 -12.30 -6.13 7.45
C ARG A 5 -11.16 -5.36 6.77
N LEU A 6 -10.22 -4.84 7.55
CA LEU A 6 -9.07 -4.09 7.03
C LEU A 6 -8.14 -4.94 6.17
N LYS A 7 -7.92 -6.20 6.57
CA LYS A 7 -7.19 -7.18 5.75
C LYS A 7 -7.91 -7.45 4.43
N GLU A 8 -9.21 -7.71 4.48
CA GLU A 8 -10.01 -7.94 3.28
C GLU A 8 -9.97 -6.77 2.30
N GLN A 9 -10.03 -5.53 2.80
CA GLN A 9 -9.89 -4.32 1.97
C GLN A 9 -8.52 -4.23 1.28
N SER A 10 -7.44 -4.56 2.01
CA SER A 10 -6.10 -4.59 1.44
C SER A 10 -5.96 -5.69 0.37
N GLU A 11 -6.46 -6.89 0.64
CA GLU A 11 -6.46 -8.03 -0.31
C GLU A 11 -7.31 -7.75 -1.56
N GLN A 12 -8.45 -7.07 -1.41
CA GLN A 12 -9.27 -6.63 -2.54
C GLN A 12 -8.51 -5.65 -3.43
N THR A 13 -7.85 -4.65 -2.83
CA THR A 13 -7.07 -3.66 -3.56
C THR A 13 -5.87 -4.31 -4.28
N TYR A 14 -5.19 -5.25 -3.61
CA TYR A 14 -4.12 -6.04 -4.22
C TYR A 14 -4.63 -6.91 -5.38
N SER A 15 -5.80 -7.53 -5.23
CA SER A 15 -6.42 -8.33 -6.29
C SER A 15 -6.77 -7.47 -7.51
N GLN A 16 -7.26 -6.24 -7.32
CA GLN A 16 -7.52 -5.30 -8.41
C GLN A 16 -6.23 -4.91 -9.15
N LEU A 17 -5.14 -4.63 -8.43
CA LEU A 17 -3.83 -4.37 -9.05
C LEU A 17 -3.36 -5.57 -9.88
N ARG A 18 -3.45 -6.79 -9.31
CA ARG A 18 -3.05 -8.00 -10.01
C ARG A 18 -3.88 -8.25 -11.27
N GLU A 19 -5.17 -7.96 -11.20
CA GLU A 19 -6.09 -8.09 -12.33
C GLU A 19 -5.79 -7.08 -13.44
N MET A 20 -5.50 -5.83 -13.08
CA MET A 20 -5.07 -4.79 -14.02
C MET A 20 -3.79 -5.23 -14.78
N VAL A 21 -2.78 -5.71 -14.04
CA VAL A 21 -1.54 -6.25 -14.64
C VAL A 21 -1.82 -7.48 -15.50
N ARG A 22 -2.70 -8.38 -15.06
CA ARG A 22 -3.10 -9.56 -15.85
C ARG A 22 -3.66 -9.16 -17.20
N GLN A 23 -4.62 -8.23 -17.23
CA GLN A 23 -5.26 -7.77 -18.45
C GLN A 23 -4.26 -7.07 -19.39
N MET A 24 -3.36 -6.25 -18.83
CA MET A 24 -2.29 -5.60 -19.59
C MET A 24 -1.37 -6.63 -20.27
N LEU A 25 -1.01 -7.72 -19.58
CA LEU A 25 -0.21 -8.80 -20.15
C LEU A 25 -0.98 -9.58 -21.23
N GLU A 26 -2.25 -9.91 -20.98
CA GLU A 26 -3.07 -10.67 -21.92
C GLU A 26 -3.30 -9.93 -23.24
N ARG A 27 -3.42 -8.60 -23.21
CA ARG A 27 -3.47 -7.76 -24.43
C ARG A 27 -2.19 -7.86 -25.28
N GLN A 28 -1.08 -8.24 -24.66
CA GLN A 28 0.22 -8.45 -25.30
C GLN A 28 0.47 -9.93 -25.63
N GLY A 29 -0.51 -10.81 -25.39
CA GLY A 29 -0.36 -12.26 -25.59
C GLY A 29 0.53 -12.93 -24.53
N LEU A 30 0.73 -12.29 -23.38
CA LEU A 30 1.58 -12.76 -22.29
C LEU A 30 0.74 -13.15 -21.07
N THR A 31 1.33 -13.97 -20.21
CA THR A 31 0.81 -14.30 -18.88
C THR A 31 1.88 -14.06 -17.81
N PHE A 32 1.50 -14.12 -16.52
CA PHE A 32 2.47 -14.07 -15.43
C PHE A 32 3.53 -15.18 -15.48
N GLN A 33 3.22 -16.33 -16.10
CA GLN A 33 4.20 -17.42 -16.22
C GLN A 33 5.28 -17.07 -17.23
N ASP A 34 4.90 -16.38 -18.31
CA ASP A 34 5.81 -15.99 -19.39
C ASP A 34 6.82 -14.94 -18.94
N LEU A 35 6.53 -14.17 -17.88
CA LEU A 35 7.46 -13.18 -17.31
C LEU A 35 8.76 -13.79 -16.79
N LYS A 36 8.77 -15.10 -16.47
CA LYS A 36 9.97 -15.77 -15.96
C LYS A 36 10.98 -15.95 -17.09
N GLY A 37 11.99 -15.08 -17.13
CA GLY A 37 13.01 -15.09 -18.18
C GLY A 37 12.59 -14.36 -19.44
N PHE A 38 11.52 -13.55 -19.37
CA PHE A 38 11.14 -12.62 -20.44
C PHE A 38 12.20 -11.52 -20.55
N ASP A 39 12.79 -11.39 -21.73
CA ASP A 39 13.80 -10.38 -22.09
C ASP A 39 13.23 -9.26 -22.98
N GLY A 40 11.98 -9.40 -23.40
CA GLY A 40 11.24 -8.39 -24.14
C GLY A 40 10.76 -7.22 -23.27
N GLU A 41 10.25 -6.18 -23.93
CA GLU A 41 9.67 -5.02 -23.25
C GLU A 41 8.16 -5.25 -23.00
N ILE A 42 7.73 -5.04 -21.76
CA ILE A 42 6.30 -5.00 -21.41
C ILE A 42 5.81 -3.59 -21.68
N VAL A 43 4.88 -3.44 -22.62
CA VAL A 43 4.28 -2.16 -22.94
C VAL A 43 3.15 -1.87 -21.94
N VAL A 44 3.25 -0.75 -21.23
CA VAL A 44 2.15 -0.24 -20.41
C VAL A 44 1.25 0.62 -21.29
N ASP A 45 0.10 0.07 -21.65
CA ASP A 45 -0.91 0.78 -22.44
C ASP A 45 -1.49 2.00 -21.71
N GLU A 46 -2.06 2.94 -22.47
CA GLU A 46 -2.56 4.21 -21.94
C GLU A 46 -3.69 4.02 -20.92
N GLN A 47 -4.58 3.05 -21.14
CA GLN A 47 -5.67 2.76 -20.21
C GLN A 47 -5.12 2.26 -18.87
N THR A 48 -4.23 1.26 -18.90
CA THR A 48 -3.59 0.72 -17.70
C THR A 48 -2.79 1.80 -16.96
N ARG A 49 -2.09 2.68 -17.69
CA ARG A 49 -1.39 3.83 -17.11
C ARG A 49 -2.34 4.79 -16.42
N ALA A 50 -3.47 5.13 -17.05
CA ALA A 50 -4.46 6.03 -16.49
C ALA A 50 -5.12 5.45 -15.24
N GLU A 51 -5.47 4.16 -15.25
CA GLU A 51 -6.02 3.45 -14.09
C GLU A 51 -5.03 3.41 -12.93
N ALA A 52 -3.76 3.09 -13.19
CA ALA A 52 -2.72 3.08 -12.17
C ALA A 52 -2.46 4.50 -11.60
N ALA A 53 -2.44 5.52 -12.46
CA ALA A 53 -2.28 6.92 -12.03
C ALA A 53 -3.46 7.38 -11.16
N ALA A 54 -4.69 7.04 -11.53
CA ALA A 54 -5.87 7.35 -10.73
C ALA A 54 -5.88 6.60 -9.39
N ALA A 55 -5.36 5.37 -9.35
CA ALA A 55 -5.29 4.59 -8.12
C ALA A 55 -4.39 5.24 -7.06
N ILE A 56 -3.28 5.85 -7.47
CA ILE A 56 -2.30 6.49 -6.57
C ILE A 56 -2.52 8.00 -6.36
N ALA A 57 -3.35 8.62 -7.20
CA ALA A 57 -3.73 10.03 -7.06
C ALA A 57 -4.57 10.26 -5.79
N ASP A 58 -4.69 11.52 -5.36
CA ASP A 58 -5.47 11.88 -4.18
C ASP A 58 -6.94 11.39 -4.32
N GLY A 59 -7.44 10.71 -3.28
CA GLY A 59 -8.76 10.07 -3.29
C GLY A 59 -8.79 8.67 -3.93
N GLY A 60 -7.69 8.23 -4.54
CA GLY A 60 -7.53 6.87 -5.05
C GLY A 60 -7.33 5.82 -3.93
N PRO A 61 -7.66 4.55 -4.18
CA PRO A 61 -7.54 3.46 -3.19
C PRO A 61 -6.11 3.15 -2.75
N LEU A 62 -5.10 3.52 -3.56
CA LEU A 62 -3.68 3.38 -3.27
C LEU A 62 -3.00 4.73 -3.02
N SER A 63 -3.80 5.78 -2.82
CA SER A 63 -3.28 7.10 -2.44
C SER A 63 -2.59 7.03 -1.07
N ALA A 64 -1.65 7.96 -0.85
CA ALA A 64 -0.95 8.05 0.43
C ALA A 64 -1.93 8.22 1.62
N GLU A 65 -3.03 8.94 1.40
CA GLU A 65 -4.09 9.15 2.39
C GLU A 65 -4.81 7.83 2.73
N ALA A 66 -5.32 7.12 1.72
CA ALA A 66 -6.07 5.88 1.91
C ALA A 66 -5.22 4.77 2.55
N VAL A 67 -3.96 4.64 2.11
CA VAL A 67 -3.05 3.63 2.65
C VAL A 67 -2.64 3.97 4.09
N SER A 68 -2.37 5.25 4.39
CA SER A 68 -2.05 5.66 5.77
C SER A 68 -3.24 5.46 6.72
N ASP A 69 -4.47 5.72 6.27
CA ASP A 69 -5.69 5.43 7.05
C ASP A 69 -5.80 3.95 7.37
N ASN A 70 -5.65 3.08 6.36
CA ASN A 70 -5.74 1.64 6.57
C ASN A 70 -4.71 1.15 7.61
N ILE A 71 -3.47 1.63 7.53
CA ILE A 71 -2.39 1.26 8.47
C ILE A 71 -2.70 1.76 9.89
N VAL A 72 -3.15 3.00 10.03
CA VAL A 72 -3.48 3.58 11.35
C VAL A 72 -4.71 2.90 11.96
N GLU A 73 -5.77 2.66 11.18
CA GLU A 73 -6.94 1.90 11.64
C GLU A 73 -6.54 0.49 12.08
N PHE A 74 -5.62 -0.16 11.36
CA PHE A 74 -5.10 -1.47 11.72
C PHE A 74 -4.33 -1.42 13.03
N ALA A 75 -3.46 -0.43 13.20
CA ALA A 75 -2.69 -0.23 14.43
C ALA A 75 -3.60 0.02 15.65
N LYS A 76 -4.60 0.91 15.51
CA LYS A 76 -5.62 1.18 16.53
C LYS A 76 -6.42 -0.09 16.87
N ALA A 77 -6.83 -0.85 15.87
CA ALA A 77 -7.57 -2.10 16.07
C ALA A 77 -6.72 -3.19 16.76
N LEU A 78 -5.43 -3.27 16.43
CA LEU A 78 -4.50 -4.23 17.02
C LEU A 78 -4.20 -3.93 18.50
N SER A 79 -4.06 -2.66 18.87
CA SER A 79 -3.87 -2.27 20.27
C SER A 79 -5.16 -2.24 21.08
N GLY A 80 -6.31 -2.48 20.45
CA GLY A 80 -7.62 -2.29 21.09
C GLY A 80 -7.87 -0.84 21.51
N GLY A 81 -7.24 0.12 20.83
CA GLY A 81 -7.30 1.54 21.19
C GLY A 81 -6.39 1.96 22.33
N ASP A 82 -5.50 1.09 22.82
CA ASP A 82 -4.56 1.40 23.90
C ASP A 82 -3.46 2.36 23.42
N LYS A 83 -3.58 3.64 23.78
CA LYS A 83 -2.60 4.69 23.47
C LYS A 83 -1.25 4.48 24.17
N SER A 84 -1.18 3.69 25.25
CA SER A 84 0.11 3.37 25.89
C SER A 84 1.03 2.54 24.97
N LYS A 85 0.47 1.95 23.90
CA LYS A 85 1.21 1.18 22.88
C LYS A 85 1.69 2.03 21.70
N LEU A 86 1.40 3.33 21.67
CA LEU A 86 1.64 4.18 20.51
C LEU A 86 3.09 4.13 20.01
N GLU A 87 4.07 4.26 20.91
CA GLU A 87 5.49 4.16 20.53
C GLU A 87 5.87 2.76 20.02
N THR A 88 5.25 1.71 20.56
CA THR A 88 5.45 0.34 20.07
C THR A 88 4.87 0.17 18.66
N LEU A 89 3.69 0.72 18.40
CA LEU A 89 3.04 0.70 17.09
C LEU A 89 3.85 1.48 16.07
N ARG A 90 4.29 2.70 16.40
CA ARG A 90 5.13 3.53 15.52
C ARG A 90 6.42 2.80 15.15
N SER A 91 7.13 2.23 16.14
CA SER A 91 8.34 1.45 15.90
C SER A 91 8.09 0.22 15.02
N ALA A 92 6.96 -0.47 15.18
CA ALA A 92 6.61 -1.61 14.35
C ALA A 92 6.32 -1.20 12.89
N ILE A 93 5.64 -0.06 12.68
CA ILE A 93 5.39 0.51 11.37
C ILE A 93 6.71 0.90 10.69
N ASP A 94 7.58 1.64 11.38
CA ASP A 94 8.89 2.05 10.84
C ASP A 94 9.73 0.85 10.43
N LYS A 95 9.78 -0.21 11.26
CA LYS A 95 10.45 -1.48 10.91
C LYS A 95 9.85 -2.14 9.67
N GLY A 96 8.53 -2.01 9.47
CA GLY A 96 7.85 -2.47 8.26
C GLY A 96 8.31 -1.72 7.02
N PHE A 97 8.46 -0.39 7.10
CA PHE A 97 9.00 0.42 6.01
C PHE A 97 10.47 0.08 5.70
N GLU A 98 11.32 -0.08 6.72
CA GLU A 98 12.72 -0.49 6.53
C GLU A 98 12.84 -1.87 5.85
N ALA A 99 11.95 -2.82 6.21
CA ALA A 99 11.90 -4.12 5.56
C ALA A 99 11.45 -4.00 4.10
N ALA A 100 10.45 -3.15 3.82
CA ALA A 100 9.99 -2.88 2.46
C ALA A 100 11.06 -2.21 1.59
N GLU A 101 11.81 -1.25 2.12
CA GLU A 101 12.98 -0.65 1.44
C GLU A 101 13.99 -1.71 1.01
N LYS A 102 14.36 -2.60 1.93
CA LYS A 102 15.33 -3.69 1.65
C LYS A 102 14.83 -4.62 0.55
N ILE A 103 13.54 -4.97 0.57
CA ILE A 103 12.93 -5.83 -0.46
C ILE A 103 12.86 -5.12 -1.81
N PHE A 104 12.57 -3.82 -1.82
CA PHE A 104 12.36 -3.04 -3.04
C PHE A 104 13.66 -2.62 -3.75
N GLY A 105 14.82 -2.73 -3.09
CA GLY A 105 16.13 -2.40 -3.68
C GLY A 105 16.87 -1.25 -3.00
N GLY A 106 16.50 -0.91 -1.75
CA GLY A 106 17.22 0.02 -0.87
C GLY A 106 16.49 1.33 -0.61
N SER A 107 15.61 1.78 -1.50
CA SER A 107 14.82 3.00 -1.33
C SER A 107 13.43 2.82 -1.94
N LEU A 108 12.40 3.30 -1.24
CA LEU A 108 11.03 3.26 -1.74
C LEU A 108 10.72 4.49 -2.63
N PRO A 109 9.68 4.43 -3.47
CA PRO A 109 9.17 5.60 -4.16
C PRO A 109 8.71 6.70 -3.20
N GLU A 110 8.77 7.97 -3.61
CA GLU A 110 8.42 9.14 -2.78
C GLU A 110 7.02 9.03 -2.14
N ILE A 111 6.03 8.52 -2.86
CA ILE A 111 4.67 8.31 -2.33
C ILE A 111 4.66 7.43 -1.08
N SER A 112 5.56 6.45 -0.96
CA SER A 112 5.66 5.61 0.24
C SER A 112 6.13 6.42 1.45
N TYR A 113 7.06 7.37 1.26
CA TYR A 113 7.50 8.26 2.32
C TYR A 113 6.41 9.26 2.71
N LYS A 114 5.65 9.78 1.74
CA LYS A 114 4.44 10.60 2.01
C LYS A 114 3.43 9.82 2.87
N THR A 115 3.19 8.54 2.55
CA THR A 115 2.33 7.66 3.36
C THR A 115 2.84 7.53 4.79
N ARG A 116 4.15 7.33 4.99
CA ARG A 116 4.77 7.23 6.32
C ARG A 116 4.62 8.52 7.12
N GLU A 117 4.79 9.67 6.48
CA GLU A 117 4.59 10.97 7.11
C GLU A 117 3.15 11.13 7.60
N LEU A 118 2.16 10.84 6.75
CA LEU A 118 0.74 10.89 7.10
C LEU A 118 0.40 9.94 8.25
N ILE A 119 0.96 8.73 8.26
CA ILE A 119 0.80 7.80 9.39
C ILE A 119 1.28 8.46 10.68
N ASN A 120 2.47 9.07 10.68
CA ASN A 120 3.01 9.71 11.87
C ASN A 120 2.12 10.85 12.35
N GLN A 121 1.65 11.71 11.44
CA GLN A 121 0.71 12.80 11.76
C GLN A 121 -0.61 12.28 12.35
N LYS A 122 -1.15 11.19 11.80
CA LYS A 122 -2.40 10.55 12.28
C LYS A 122 -2.22 9.87 13.64
N LEU A 123 -1.06 9.28 13.90
CA LEU A 123 -0.73 8.74 15.23
C LEU A 123 -0.58 9.87 16.25
N ASP A 124 0.06 10.99 15.88
CA ASP A 124 0.18 12.16 16.75
C ASP A 124 -1.20 12.77 17.07
N ALA A 125 -2.07 12.89 16.06
CA ALA A 125 -3.44 13.31 16.26
C ALA A 125 -4.17 12.38 17.24
N TRP A 126 -4.06 11.06 17.04
CA TRP A 126 -4.66 10.06 17.93
C TRP A 126 -4.15 10.13 19.37
N ALA A 127 -2.85 10.40 19.56
CA ALA A 127 -2.28 10.60 20.89
C ALA A 127 -2.97 11.72 21.67
N ASN A 128 -3.39 12.77 20.94
CA ASN A 128 -3.99 13.99 21.48
C ASN A 128 -5.53 14.01 21.46
N GLU A 129 -6.19 12.97 20.92
CA GLU A 129 -7.64 12.80 21.03
C GLU A 129 -8.05 12.67 22.53
N GLU A 130 -9.17 13.27 22.95
CA GLU A 130 -9.70 13.17 24.33
C GLU A 130 -10.42 11.83 24.59
#